data_AF-A0A7X7FLI7-F1
#
_entry.id   AF-A0A7X7FLI7-F1
#
_cell.length_a   1.000
_cell.length_b   1.000
_cell.length_c   1.000
_cell.angle_alpha   90.00
_cell.angle_beta   90.00
_cell.angle_gamma   90.00
#
_symmetry.space_group_name_H-M   'P 1'
#
loop_
_entity.id
_entity.type
_entity.pdbx_description
1 polymer ?
#
loop_
_entity_poly.entity_id
_entity_poly.type
_entity_poly.pdbx_seq_one_letter_code
_entity_poly.pdbx_strand_id
1 'polypeptide(L)'
;MTDPKDYTTASVCPKKANHPAGQKTFCWRWLFPVAGLISLIWFLTRVLPKPSRAAYPCQRVAAPMAGGFVLWIVGVICSAFAYRKARALLGQARLKLAVVCLAAAAVTGTIAIYYTPDRFVEAADPEPNAPIGEAKGLHPGRVVWVHNPDATDWVGPGYGHWWEPAHTNQAVVDAMMSRAIRSLAGEASDAAAWDALIRHFNLTHGRGDVGYAPGEKICVKINLVGCIDDGGWGGVDPSTYNLVTKLDYMNTSPQVVLALLRQLVNVVGVNQADISIGDPVCLFPNQYHDMCSAEFPDVRYMDHRGGITGHPRTKVQPSTTPFYWSDRPTGVTPDYIPAHYAEAAYFINLANLKSHTVAGV
;
A
#
# COMPACT_ATOMS: atom_id res chain seq x y z
N MET A 1 3.52 28.84 29.87
CA MET A 1 2.08 28.75 30.13
C MET A 1 1.39 29.48 28.99
N THR A 2 1.16 28.75 27.91
CA THR A 2 0.44 29.20 26.70
C THR A 2 -0.16 27.94 26.08
N ASP A 3 -1.47 27.87 26.23
CA ASP A 3 -2.50 26.97 25.71
C ASP A 3 -2.14 26.03 24.54
N PRO A 4 -2.26 24.69 24.69
CA PRO A 4 -2.22 23.76 23.57
C PRO A 4 -3.57 23.76 22.85
N LYS A 5 -3.61 24.30 21.63
CA LYS A 5 -4.80 24.19 20.78
C LYS A 5 -5.03 22.72 20.40
N ASP A 6 -6.13 22.17 20.91
CA ASP A 6 -6.74 20.92 20.45
C ASP A 6 -7.04 21.00 18.95
N TYR A 7 -6.34 20.19 18.15
CA TYR A 7 -6.67 19.96 16.74
C TYR A 7 -7.49 18.68 16.61
N THR A 8 -8.70 18.66 17.18
CA THR A 8 -9.73 17.69 16.82
C THR A 8 -10.53 18.23 15.63
N THR A 9 -9.92 18.30 14.45
CA THR A 9 -10.68 18.46 13.21
C THR A 9 -11.06 17.07 12.71
N ALA A 10 -12.25 16.63 13.09
CA ALA A 10 -12.91 15.48 12.46
C ALA A 10 -12.91 15.71 10.94
N SER A 11 -12.39 14.74 10.19
CA SER A 11 -12.43 14.75 8.73
C SER A 11 -13.89 14.70 8.28
N VAL A 12 -14.47 15.86 7.97
CA VAL A 12 -15.80 15.94 7.37
C VAL A 12 -15.68 15.46 5.93
N CYS A 13 -16.09 14.21 5.69
CA CYS A 13 -16.25 13.65 4.35
C CYS A 13 -17.23 14.54 3.55
N PRO A 14 -16.93 14.92 2.30
CA PRO A 14 -17.79 15.83 1.55
C PRO A 14 -19.15 15.18 1.24
N LYS A 15 -20.19 15.68 1.90
CA LYS A 15 -21.60 15.41 1.56
C LYS A 15 -21.90 16.01 0.19
N LYS A 16 -21.76 15.22 -0.87
CA LYS A 16 -22.59 15.23 -2.11
C LYS A 16 -21.95 14.35 -3.19
N ALA A 17 -22.13 13.03 -3.08
CA ALA A 17 -22.14 12.18 -4.26
C ALA A 17 -23.58 12.19 -4.80
N ASN A 18 -23.83 12.96 -5.86
CA ASN A 18 -25.08 12.88 -6.61
C ASN A 18 -25.10 11.53 -7.34
N HIS A 19 -25.89 10.58 -6.84
CA HIS A 19 -26.14 9.33 -7.56
C HIS A 19 -27.05 9.62 -8.77
N PRO A 20 -26.68 9.17 -9.99
CA PRO A 20 -27.58 9.26 -11.13
C PRO A 20 -28.80 8.36 -10.89
N ALA A 21 -29.97 9.00 -10.83
CA ALA A 21 -31.26 8.32 -10.81
C ALA A 21 -31.47 7.62 -12.15
N GLY A 22 -31.37 6.29 -12.15
CA GLY A 22 -31.57 5.49 -13.35
C GLY A 22 -31.18 4.03 -13.18
N GLN A 23 -31.53 3.40 -12.06
CA GLN A 23 -31.36 1.95 -11.95
C GLN A 23 -32.59 1.24 -12.51
N LYS A 24 -32.38 0.64 -13.69
CA LYS A 24 -33.21 -0.46 -14.21
C LYS A 24 -33.44 -1.45 -13.07
N THR A 25 -34.68 -1.89 -12.89
CA THR A 25 -35.06 -2.91 -11.92
C THR A 25 -34.40 -4.25 -12.26
N PHE A 26 -33.12 -4.38 -11.93
CA PHE A 26 -32.44 -5.66 -11.83
C PHE A 26 -33.15 -6.47 -10.74
N CYS A 27 -33.27 -7.78 -10.91
CA CYS A 27 -34.03 -8.62 -9.99
C CYS A 27 -33.26 -8.79 -8.67
N TRP A 28 -33.32 -7.77 -7.80
CA TRP A 28 -32.67 -7.67 -6.50
C TRP A 28 -32.95 -8.88 -5.59
N ARG A 29 -34.05 -9.61 -5.83
CA ARG A 29 -34.45 -10.80 -5.09
C ARG A 29 -33.43 -11.95 -5.16
N TRP A 30 -32.60 -11.99 -6.20
CA TRP A 30 -31.56 -13.03 -6.35
C TRP A 30 -30.16 -12.59 -5.91
N LEU A 31 -29.96 -11.29 -5.66
CA LEU A 31 -28.63 -10.77 -5.31
C LEU A 31 -28.12 -11.37 -3.99
N PHE A 32 -28.98 -11.40 -2.97
CA PHE A 32 -28.64 -11.95 -1.66
C PHE A 32 -28.27 -13.45 -1.71
N PRO A 33 -29.10 -14.37 -2.26
CA PRO A 33 -28.75 -15.79 -2.30
C PRO A 33 -27.54 -16.08 -3.20
N VAL A 34 -27.35 -15.35 -4.30
CA VAL A 34 -26.18 -15.54 -5.17
C VAL A 34 -24.91 -15.04 -4.49
N ALA A 35 -24.92 -13.85 -3.90
CA ALA A 35 -23.76 -13.30 -3.19
C ALA A 35 -23.41 -14.14 -1.95
N GLY A 36 -24.42 -14.62 -1.22
CA GLY A 36 -24.26 -15.53 -0.10
C GLY A 36 -23.63 -16.88 -0.48
N LEU A 37 -24.09 -17.47 -1.59
CA LEU A 37 -23.54 -18.72 -2.11
C LEU A 37 -22.08 -18.55 -2.58
N ILE A 38 -21.78 -17.49 -3.32
CA ILE A 38 -20.41 -17.18 -3.77
C ILE A 38 -19.51 -16.97 -2.55
N SER A 39 -19.98 -16.25 -1.54
CA SER A 39 -19.24 -16.03 -0.29
C SER A 39 -18.97 -17.33 0.45
N LEU A 40 -19.96 -18.24 0.51
CA LEU A 40 -19.79 -19.56 1.13
C LEU A 40 -18.77 -20.42 0.39
N ILE A 41 -18.87 -20.51 -0.94
CA ILE A 41 -17.92 -21.28 -1.77
C ILE A 41 -16.50 -20.73 -1.60
N TRP A 42 -16.34 -19.41 -1.69
CA TRP A 42 -15.04 -18.76 -1.54
C TRP A 42 -14.45 -18.96 -0.13
N PHE A 43 -15.27 -18.84 0.90
CA PHE A 43 -14.85 -19.07 2.28
C PHE A 43 -14.39 -20.52 2.47
N LEU A 44 -15.17 -21.50 2.04
CA LEU A 44 -14.83 -22.93 2.19
C LEU A 44 -13.55 -23.29 1.40
N THR A 45 -13.45 -22.86 0.14
CA THR A 45 -12.27 -23.15 -0.71
C THR A 45 -10.98 -22.54 -0.18
N ARG A 46 -11.03 -21.39 0.49
CA ARG A 46 -9.84 -20.74 1.05
C ARG A 46 -9.52 -21.22 2.46
N VAL A 47 -10.53 -21.41 3.31
CA VAL A 47 -10.38 -21.66 4.74
C VAL A 47 -10.23 -23.15 5.08
N LEU A 48 -10.94 -24.07 4.40
CA LEU A 48 -10.78 -25.52 4.69
C LEU A 48 -9.34 -26.02 4.50
N PRO A 49 -8.60 -25.64 3.43
CA PRO A 49 -7.22 -26.08 3.28
C PRO A 49 -6.25 -25.46 4.30
N LYS A 50 -6.59 -24.28 4.86
CA LYS A 50 -5.74 -23.57 5.84
C LYS A 50 -6.63 -22.68 6.74
N PRO A 51 -7.09 -23.20 7.89
CA PRO A 51 -8.05 -22.51 8.76
C PRO A 51 -7.63 -21.11 9.21
N SER A 52 -6.32 -20.86 9.35
CA SER A 52 -5.79 -19.54 9.71
C SER A 52 -6.15 -18.42 8.72
N ARG A 53 -6.56 -18.76 7.49
CA ARG A 53 -7.02 -17.78 6.49
C ARG A 53 -8.36 -17.13 6.82
N ALA A 54 -9.13 -17.68 7.77
CA ALA A 54 -10.36 -17.06 8.24
C ALA A 54 -10.13 -15.64 8.83
N ALA A 55 -8.91 -15.36 9.31
CA ALA A 55 -8.52 -14.06 9.84
C ALA A 55 -8.25 -13.00 8.75
N TYR A 56 -8.14 -13.40 7.47
CA TYR A 56 -7.84 -12.46 6.38
C TYR A 56 -9.00 -11.46 6.21
N PRO A 57 -8.74 -10.17 5.93
CA PRO A 57 -9.79 -9.15 5.83
C PRO A 57 -10.93 -9.54 4.87
N CYS A 58 -10.58 -10.08 3.70
CA CYS A 58 -11.56 -10.52 2.71
C CYS A 58 -12.41 -11.71 3.17
N GLN A 59 -11.85 -12.60 4.00
CA GLN A 59 -12.58 -13.73 4.59
C GLN A 59 -13.45 -13.29 5.76
N ARG A 60 -13.03 -12.27 6.52
CA ARG A 60 -13.86 -11.64 7.56
C ARG A 60 -15.10 -10.95 6.99
N VAL A 61 -15.04 -10.46 5.75
CA VAL A 61 -16.21 -9.94 5.01
C VAL A 61 -17.07 -11.09 4.47
N ALA A 62 -16.47 -12.12 3.90
CA ALA A 62 -17.21 -13.25 3.32
C ALA A 62 -17.95 -14.10 4.37
N ALA A 63 -17.38 -14.27 5.57
CA ALA A 63 -17.93 -15.11 6.65
C ALA A 63 -19.38 -14.75 7.06
N PRO A 64 -19.73 -13.50 7.39
CA PRO A 64 -21.10 -13.15 7.77
C PRO A 64 -22.09 -13.31 6.59
N MET A 65 -21.67 -13.05 5.35
CA MET A 65 -22.50 -13.25 4.16
C MET A 65 -22.80 -14.74 3.94
N ALA A 66 -21.79 -15.60 4.09
CA ALA A 66 -21.93 -17.04 4.03
C ALA A 66 -22.83 -17.57 5.17
N GLY A 67 -22.65 -17.07 6.39
CA GLY A 67 -23.46 -17.45 7.56
C GLY A 67 -24.93 -17.06 7.40
N GLY A 68 -25.21 -15.85 6.93
CA GLY A 68 -26.56 -15.39 6.62
C GLY A 68 -27.25 -16.27 5.57
N PHE A 69 -26.53 -16.67 4.52
CA PHE A 69 -27.04 -17.58 3.49
C PHE A 69 -27.39 -18.97 4.05
N VAL A 70 -26.54 -19.54 4.89
CA VAL A 70 -26.80 -20.84 5.53
C VAL A 70 -28.04 -20.76 6.43
N LEU A 71 -28.14 -19.72 7.26
CA LEU A 71 -29.31 -19.50 8.12
C LEU A 71 -30.60 -19.36 7.29
N TRP A 72 -30.53 -18.64 6.16
CA TRP A 72 -31.67 -18.49 5.25
C TRP A 72 -32.13 -19.83 4.66
N ILE A 73 -31.20 -20.65 4.14
CA ILE A 73 -31.52 -22.00 3.62
C ILE A 73 -32.17 -22.86 4.71
N VAL A 74 -31.58 -22.89 5.90
CA VAL A 74 -32.10 -23.67 7.04
C VAL A 74 -33.50 -23.21 7.39
N GLY A 75 -33.74 -21.90 7.46
CA GLY A 75 -35.06 -21.31 7.71
C GLY A 75 -36.10 -21.71 6.68
N VAL A 76 -35.77 -21.68 5.39
CA VAL A 76 -36.67 -22.10 4.30
C VAL A 76 -37.00 -23.60 4.41
N ILE A 77 -36.01 -24.46 4.62
CA ILE A 77 -36.20 -25.92 4.73
C ILE A 77 -37.05 -26.26 5.95
N CYS A 78 -36.74 -25.69 7.12
CA CYS A 78 -37.49 -25.91 8.36
C CYS A 78 -38.96 -25.44 8.21
N SER A 79 -39.19 -24.27 7.61
CA SER A 79 -40.53 -23.74 7.38
C SER A 79 -41.33 -24.62 6.43
N ALA A 80 -40.71 -25.11 5.34
CA ALA A 80 -41.34 -26.01 4.40
C ALA A 80 -41.68 -27.39 5.02
N PHE A 81 -40.83 -27.91 5.91
CA PHE A 81 -41.11 -29.15 6.63
C PHE A 81 -42.24 -28.98 7.65
N ALA A 82 -42.20 -27.90 8.44
CA ALA A 82 -43.24 -27.57 9.41
C ALA A 82 -44.61 -27.37 8.74
N TYR A 83 -44.65 -26.67 7.59
CA TYR A 83 -45.86 -26.48 6.81
C TYR A 83 -46.44 -27.80 6.25
N ARG A 84 -45.58 -28.66 5.68
CA ARG A 84 -46.00 -29.99 5.21
C ARG A 84 -46.60 -30.83 6.34
N LYS A 85 -45.97 -30.80 7.52
CA LYS A 85 -46.44 -31.53 8.70
C LYS A 85 -47.76 -30.95 9.23
N ALA A 86 -47.93 -29.63 9.22
CA ALA A 86 -49.19 -28.98 9.59
C ALA A 86 -50.34 -29.41 8.67
N ARG A 87 -50.12 -29.43 7.35
CA ARG A 87 -51.13 -29.90 6.37
C ARG A 87 -51.55 -31.35 6.63
N ALA A 88 -50.60 -32.23 6.92
CA ALA A 88 -50.89 -33.63 7.24
C ALA A 88 -51.72 -33.76 8.53
N LEU A 89 -51.41 -32.97 9.56
CA LEU A 89 -52.12 -32.99 10.85
C LEU A 89 -53.54 -32.40 10.76
N LEU A 90 -53.75 -31.40 9.89
CA LEU A 90 -55.08 -30.88 9.57
C LEU A 90 -55.96 -31.96 8.92
N GLY A 91 -55.41 -32.75 7.99
CA GLY A 91 -56.11 -33.88 7.39
C GLY A 91 -56.47 -35.00 8.38
N GLN A 92 -55.79 -35.06 9.53
CA GLN A 92 -56.05 -36.03 10.61
C GLN A 92 -56.91 -35.47 11.75
N ALA A 93 -57.51 -34.28 11.58
CA ALA A 93 -58.28 -33.55 12.60
C ALA A 93 -57.52 -33.24 13.91
N ARG A 94 -56.18 -33.32 13.92
CA ARG A 94 -55.32 -33.02 15.08
C ARG A 94 -55.01 -31.52 15.16
N LEU A 95 -56.06 -30.73 15.32
CA LEU A 95 -56.03 -29.26 15.23
C LEU A 95 -54.98 -28.60 16.15
N LYS A 96 -54.88 -29.03 17.41
CA LYS A 96 -53.90 -28.45 18.36
C LYS A 96 -52.45 -28.58 17.87
N LEU A 97 -52.10 -29.74 17.31
CA LEU A 97 -50.75 -30.02 16.84
C LEU A 97 -50.45 -29.29 15.51
N ALA A 98 -51.45 -29.14 14.65
CA ALA A 98 -51.34 -28.36 13.42
C ALA A 98 -51.10 -26.88 13.69
N VAL A 99 -51.78 -26.30 14.70
CA VAL A 99 -51.58 -24.90 15.12
C VAL A 99 -50.15 -24.68 15.62
N VAL A 100 -49.59 -25.60 16.39
CA VAL A 100 -48.19 -25.52 16.84
C VAL A 100 -47.21 -25.53 15.66
N CYS A 101 -47.41 -26.40 14.66
CA CYS A 101 -46.56 -26.43 13.47
C CYS A 101 -46.68 -25.17 12.61
N LEU A 102 -47.88 -24.58 12.49
CA LEU A 102 -48.10 -23.32 11.77
C LEU A 102 -47.47 -22.15 12.51
N ALA A 103 -47.58 -22.09 13.84
CA ALA A 103 -46.92 -21.10 14.66
C ALA A 103 -45.39 -21.19 14.53
N ALA A 104 -44.83 -22.40 14.57
CA ALA A 104 -43.41 -22.62 14.34
C ALA A 104 -42.95 -22.14 12.96
N ALA A 105 -43.70 -22.45 11.90
CA ALA A 105 -43.40 -21.99 10.53
C ALA A 105 -43.51 -20.48 10.38
N ALA A 106 -44.50 -19.85 11.03
CA ALA A 106 -44.68 -18.41 11.02
C ALA A 106 -43.53 -17.70 11.76
N VAL A 107 -43.11 -18.21 12.93
CA VAL A 107 -41.98 -17.68 13.70
C VAL A 107 -40.66 -17.83 12.92
N THR A 108 -40.37 -19.01 12.35
CA THR A 108 -39.13 -19.19 11.57
C THR A 108 -39.13 -18.39 10.28
N GLY A 109 -40.28 -18.27 9.62
CA GLY A 109 -40.44 -17.44 8.43
C GLY A 109 -40.29 -15.94 8.71
N THR A 110 -40.85 -15.45 9.82
CA THR A 110 -40.67 -14.05 10.23
C THR A 110 -39.24 -13.77 10.68
N ILE A 111 -38.58 -14.67 11.42
CA ILE A 111 -37.15 -14.56 11.74
C ILE A 111 -36.31 -14.49 10.46
N ALA A 112 -36.55 -15.38 9.48
CA ALA A 112 -35.81 -15.36 8.21
C ALA A 112 -35.98 -14.05 7.44
N ILE A 113 -37.16 -13.43 7.49
CA ILE A 113 -37.44 -12.14 6.82
C ILE A 113 -36.87 -10.96 7.64
N TYR A 114 -37.05 -10.95 8.96
CA TYR A 114 -36.66 -9.85 9.85
C TYR A 114 -35.14 -9.73 10.01
N TYR A 115 -34.42 -10.86 9.96
CA TYR A 115 -32.95 -10.88 9.93
C TYR A 115 -32.38 -10.78 8.50
N THR A 116 -33.22 -10.57 7.48
CA THR A 116 -32.73 -10.13 6.18
C THR A 116 -32.31 -8.67 6.34
N PRO A 117 -31.03 -8.30 6.16
CA PRO A 117 -30.60 -6.93 6.44
C PRO A 117 -31.27 -5.94 5.49
N ASP A 118 -32.09 -5.03 6.03
CA ASP A 118 -32.70 -3.92 5.25
C ASP A 118 -31.68 -2.85 4.83
N ARG A 119 -30.46 -2.92 5.35
CA ARG A 119 -29.38 -2.00 5.06
C ARG A 119 -28.07 -2.74 4.88
N PHE A 120 -27.28 -2.28 3.90
CA PHE A 120 -25.86 -2.57 3.86
C PHE A 120 -25.29 -2.17 5.22
N VAL A 121 -24.75 -3.14 5.95
CA VAL A 121 -23.95 -2.85 7.15
C VAL A 121 -22.78 -2.02 6.65
N GLU A 122 -22.75 -0.73 6.99
CA GLU A 122 -21.56 0.09 6.78
C GLU A 122 -20.40 -0.64 7.47
N ALA A 123 -19.28 -0.78 6.75
CA ALA A 123 -18.10 -1.39 7.33
C ALA A 123 -17.79 -0.65 8.64
N ALA A 124 -17.62 -1.40 9.73
CA ALA A 124 -17.16 -0.82 10.98
C ALA A 124 -15.87 -0.03 10.71
N ASP A 125 -15.67 1.05 11.47
CA ASP A 125 -14.43 1.80 11.40
C ASP A 125 -13.25 0.82 11.54
N PRO A 126 -12.23 0.93 10.67
CA PRO A 126 -11.12 0.00 10.70
C PRO A 126 -10.39 0.13 12.04
N GLU A 127 -10.44 -0.92 12.83
CA GLU A 127 -9.61 -1.03 14.04
C GLU A 127 -8.12 -0.93 13.65
N PRO A 128 -7.32 -0.13 14.37
CA PRO A 128 -5.88 -0.06 14.13
C PRO A 128 -5.26 -1.46 14.15
N ASN A 129 -4.45 -1.78 13.13
CA ASN A 129 -3.73 -3.04 13.11
C ASN A 129 -2.81 -3.12 14.33
N ALA A 130 -2.88 -4.22 15.08
CA ALA A 130 -1.87 -4.53 16.08
C ALA A 130 -0.51 -4.73 15.38
N PRO A 131 0.60 -4.22 15.93
CA PRO A 131 1.93 -4.48 15.38
C PRO A 131 2.20 -5.99 15.27
N ILE A 132 2.77 -6.42 14.15
CA ILE A 132 3.14 -7.82 13.91
C ILE A 132 4.66 -7.90 13.77
N GLY A 133 5.28 -8.84 14.48
CA GLY A 133 6.72 -9.12 14.41
C GLY A 133 7.53 -8.50 15.56
N GLU A 134 8.85 -8.55 15.43
CA GLU A 134 9.80 -7.97 16.38
C GLU A 134 10.23 -6.58 15.88
N ALA A 135 10.16 -5.59 16.75
CA ALA A 135 10.55 -4.22 16.44
C ALA A 135 12.08 -4.12 16.18
N LYS A 136 12.49 -3.40 15.14
CA LYS A 136 13.90 -3.20 14.74
C LYS A 136 14.24 -1.72 14.57
N GLY A 137 15.53 -1.43 14.41
CA GLY A 137 16.09 -0.09 14.22
C GLY A 137 16.76 0.46 15.48
N LEU A 138 17.44 1.62 15.33
CA LEU A 138 18.15 2.30 16.43
C LEU A 138 17.24 2.56 17.64
N HIS A 139 15.99 2.92 17.38
CA HIS A 139 14.91 2.94 18.36
C HIS A 139 13.84 1.93 17.92
N PRO A 140 13.80 0.71 18.50
CA PRO A 140 12.98 -0.38 17.99
C PRO A 140 11.52 0.02 17.77
N GLY A 141 11.05 -0.07 16.52
CA GLY A 141 9.65 0.18 16.15
C GLY A 141 9.28 1.65 16.01
N ARG A 142 10.24 2.57 16.12
CA ARG A 142 10.01 3.99 15.90
C ARG A 142 9.64 4.26 14.43
N VAL A 143 8.54 4.96 14.24
CA VAL A 143 8.12 5.54 12.96
C VAL A 143 7.99 7.05 13.17
N VAL A 144 8.51 7.83 12.23
CA VAL A 144 8.45 9.29 12.27
C VAL A 144 7.59 9.79 11.13
N TRP A 145 6.68 10.70 11.46
CA TRP A 145 5.85 11.41 10.50
C TRP A 145 6.24 12.88 10.50
N VAL A 146 6.58 13.42 9.33
CA VAL A 146 6.84 14.84 9.14
C VAL A 146 5.89 15.35 8.07
N HIS A 147 5.17 16.41 8.40
CA HIS A 147 4.25 17.10 7.51
C HIS A 147 4.47 18.60 7.64
N ASN A 148 4.57 19.28 6.50
CA ASN A 148 4.56 20.73 6.43
C ASN A 148 3.66 21.17 5.26
N PRO A 149 2.55 21.88 5.51
CA PRO A 149 1.65 22.34 4.45
C PRO A 149 2.32 23.34 3.50
N ASP A 150 3.40 24.02 3.91
CA ASP A 150 4.12 24.96 3.07
C ASP A 150 5.09 24.28 2.09
N ALA A 151 5.12 22.94 2.05
CA ALA A 151 5.99 22.18 1.15
C ALA A 151 5.54 22.29 -0.30
N THR A 152 4.24 22.36 -0.55
CA THR A 152 3.66 22.45 -1.90
C THR A 152 2.38 23.26 -1.89
N ASP A 153 2.18 24.05 -2.94
CA ASP A 153 0.95 24.82 -3.18
C ASP A 153 0.10 24.25 -4.33
N TRP A 154 0.49 23.09 -4.88
CA TRP A 154 -0.18 22.52 -6.03
C TRP A 154 -1.62 22.11 -5.71
N VAL A 155 -2.57 22.73 -6.42
CA VAL A 155 -4.01 22.53 -6.20
C VAL A 155 -4.62 21.40 -7.03
N GLY A 156 -3.82 20.76 -7.89
CA GLY A 156 -4.23 19.62 -8.69
C GLY A 156 -4.08 19.82 -10.21
N PRO A 157 -4.49 18.81 -11.01
CA PRO A 157 -4.33 18.83 -12.46
C PRO A 157 -4.99 20.06 -13.11
N GLY A 158 -4.29 20.68 -14.07
CA GLY A 158 -4.70 21.92 -14.74
C GLY A 158 -4.03 23.18 -14.19
N TYR A 159 -3.27 23.07 -13.10
CA TYR A 159 -2.52 24.16 -12.47
C TYR A 159 -1.04 23.79 -12.37
N GLY A 160 -0.41 23.49 -13.51
CA GLY A 160 0.96 22.94 -13.56
C GLY A 160 1.04 21.54 -12.98
N HIS A 161 2.24 21.14 -12.57
CA HIS A 161 2.52 19.81 -12.03
C HIS A 161 3.21 19.88 -10.66
N TRP A 162 2.84 18.99 -9.74
CA TRP A 162 3.37 19.00 -8.37
C TRP A 162 4.91 18.84 -8.30
N TRP A 163 5.51 18.20 -9.31
CA TRP A 163 6.96 18.01 -9.38
C TRP A 163 7.72 19.19 -9.97
N GLU A 164 7.04 20.23 -10.46
CA GLU A 164 7.69 21.43 -10.99
C GLU A 164 8.26 22.28 -9.84
N PRO A 165 9.41 22.96 -10.04
CA PRO A 165 9.99 23.84 -9.04
C PRO A 165 9.06 24.98 -8.59
N ALA A 166 8.13 25.41 -9.44
CA ALA A 166 7.18 26.47 -9.13
C ALA A 166 6.15 26.06 -8.06
N HIS A 167 5.95 24.76 -7.85
CA HIS A 167 4.89 24.22 -6.99
C HIS A 167 5.38 23.55 -5.70
N THR A 168 6.70 23.47 -5.52
CA THR A 168 7.29 22.83 -4.34
C THR A 168 8.40 23.72 -3.75
N ASN A 169 8.28 24.05 -2.48
CA ASN A 169 9.29 24.80 -1.77
C ASN A 169 10.43 23.88 -1.31
N GLN A 170 11.53 23.87 -2.06
CA GLN A 170 12.68 22.99 -1.78
C GLN A 170 13.25 23.18 -0.37
N ALA A 171 13.36 24.42 0.14
CA ALA A 171 13.92 24.66 1.47
C ALA A 171 13.05 24.05 2.57
N VAL A 172 11.73 24.05 2.39
CA VAL A 172 10.80 23.38 3.30
C VAL A 172 10.98 21.86 3.22
N VAL A 173 11.11 21.30 2.02
CA VAL A 173 11.35 19.85 1.82
C VAL A 173 12.68 19.42 2.45
N ASP A 174 13.75 20.20 2.30
CA ASP A 174 15.05 19.94 2.92
C ASP A 174 14.95 19.93 4.46
N ALA A 175 14.22 20.90 5.03
CA ALA A 175 13.98 20.97 6.46
C ALA A 175 13.12 19.79 6.97
N MET A 176 12.16 19.32 6.15
CA MET A 176 11.38 18.12 6.47
C MET A 176 12.26 16.86 6.48
N MET A 177 13.16 16.72 5.50
CA MET A 177 14.11 15.60 5.42
C MET A 177 15.04 15.58 6.64
N SER A 178 15.69 16.71 6.95
CA SER A 178 16.53 16.87 8.14
C SER A 178 15.77 16.50 9.43
N ARG A 179 14.54 17.03 9.60
CA ARG A 179 13.70 16.71 10.76
C ARG A 179 13.37 15.23 10.85
N ALA A 180 13.06 14.58 9.73
CA ALA A 180 12.74 13.17 9.69
C ALA A 180 13.92 12.31 10.14
N ILE A 181 15.12 12.56 9.61
CA ILE A 181 16.35 11.83 9.94
C ILE A 181 16.72 12.03 11.41
N ARG A 182 16.73 13.29 11.89
CA ARG A 182 17.02 13.63 13.29
C ARG A 182 16.04 12.99 14.27
N SER A 183 14.75 13.04 13.97
CA SER A 183 13.72 12.45 14.84
C SER A 183 13.79 10.91 14.84
N LEU A 184 14.12 10.31 13.68
CA LEU A 184 14.27 8.88 13.56
C LEU A 184 15.46 8.40 14.39
N ALA A 185 16.59 9.12 14.31
CA ALA A 185 17.78 8.81 15.09
C ALA A 185 17.67 9.20 16.57
N GLY A 186 16.81 10.17 16.91
CA GLY A 186 16.73 10.76 18.24
C GLY A 186 17.87 11.74 18.53
N GLU A 187 18.41 12.39 17.50
CA GLU A 187 19.63 13.20 17.58
C GLU A 187 19.41 14.67 17.26
N ALA A 188 20.28 15.52 17.80
CA ALA A 188 20.14 16.97 17.72
C ALA A 188 20.61 17.59 16.39
N SER A 189 21.46 16.90 15.61
CA SER A 189 22.00 17.39 14.33
C SER A 189 21.95 16.31 13.26
N ASP A 190 21.97 16.71 11.98
CA ASP A 190 21.94 15.75 10.87
C ASP A 190 23.16 14.82 10.88
N ALA A 191 24.35 15.36 11.17
CA ALA A 191 25.59 14.57 11.22
C ALA A 191 25.55 13.50 12.32
N ALA A 192 25.11 13.87 13.53
CA ALA A 192 24.95 12.91 14.64
C ALA A 192 23.88 11.87 14.32
N ALA A 193 22.77 12.29 13.69
CA ALA A 193 21.70 11.40 13.30
C ALA A 193 22.16 10.34 12.30
N TRP A 194 22.87 10.73 11.24
CA TRP A 194 23.41 9.79 10.27
C TRP A 194 24.47 8.87 10.87
N ASP A 195 25.40 9.39 11.67
CA ASP A 195 26.42 8.57 12.33
C ASP A 195 25.78 7.50 13.23
N ALA A 196 24.78 7.87 14.03
CA ALA A 196 24.06 6.93 14.89
C ALA A 196 23.32 5.84 14.10
N LEU A 197 22.65 6.21 13.01
CA LEU A 197 21.94 5.26 12.14
C LEU A 197 22.92 4.28 11.47
N ILE A 198 24.04 4.78 10.95
CA ILE A 198 25.05 3.98 10.27
C ILE A 198 25.79 3.07 11.24
N ARG A 199 26.20 3.58 12.41
CA ARG A 199 26.80 2.77 13.49
C ARG A 199 25.89 1.63 13.92
N HIS A 200 24.60 1.93 14.15
CA HIS A 200 23.63 0.90 14.50
C HIS A 200 23.49 -0.15 13.40
N PHE A 201 23.43 0.27 12.14
CA PHE A 201 23.40 -0.65 11.00
C PHE A 201 24.65 -1.53 10.97
N ASN A 202 25.85 -0.94 11.07
CA ASN A 202 27.11 -1.67 11.03
C ASN A 202 27.24 -2.65 12.20
N LEU A 203 26.86 -2.24 13.42
CA LEU A 203 26.89 -3.10 14.60
C LEU A 203 25.97 -4.31 14.44
N THR A 204 24.73 -4.09 13.97
CA THR A 204 23.73 -5.16 13.79
C THR A 204 23.99 -6.07 12.59
N HIS A 205 24.88 -5.67 11.68
CA HIS A 205 25.29 -6.45 10.51
C HIS A 205 26.73 -6.99 10.64
N GLY A 206 27.31 -6.99 11.85
CA GLY A 206 28.61 -7.61 12.11
C GLY A 206 29.82 -6.84 11.57
N ARG A 207 29.66 -5.55 11.25
CA ARG A 207 30.71 -4.65 10.75
C ARG A 207 31.35 -3.81 11.86
N GLY A 208 30.88 -3.97 13.10
CA GLY A 208 31.36 -3.25 14.29
C GLY A 208 30.67 -1.92 14.53
N ASP A 209 30.99 -1.28 15.65
CA ASP A 209 30.50 0.07 16.01
C ASP A 209 31.35 1.15 15.33
N VAL A 210 31.12 1.32 14.03
CA VAL A 210 31.82 2.28 13.18
C VAL A 210 30.82 3.05 12.33
N GLY A 211 31.11 4.33 12.10
CA GLY A 211 30.35 5.18 11.18
C GLY A 211 30.64 4.84 9.71
N TYR A 212 30.22 5.74 8.81
CA TYR A 212 30.50 5.62 7.38
C TYR A 212 32.00 5.62 7.08
N ALA A 213 32.45 4.73 6.19
CA ALA A 213 33.81 4.78 5.65
C ALA A 213 33.79 5.23 4.17
N PRO A 214 34.70 6.13 3.74
CA PRO A 214 34.78 6.55 2.35
C PRO A 214 34.91 5.37 1.37
N GLY A 215 34.15 5.41 0.27
CA GLY A 215 34.10 4.36 -0.75
C GLY A 215 33.03 3.28 -0.49
N GLU A 216 32.38 3.30 0.67
CA GLU A 216 31.20 2.47 0.89
C GLU A 216 30.04 2.98 0.04
N LYS A 217 29.45 2.07 -0.75
CA LYS A 217 28.40 2.40 -1.72
C LYS A 217 27.02 2.45 -1.08
N ILE A 218 26.18 3.39 -1.52
CA ILE A 218 24.78 3.52 -1.11
C ILE A 218 23.88 3.35 -2.32
N CYS A 219 22.95 2.40 -2.25
CA CYS A 219 21.91 2.24 -3.25
C CYS A 219 20.56 2.75 -2.71
N VAL A 220 19.95 3.68 -3.43
CA VAL A 220 18.64 4.27 -3.11
C VAL A 220 17.61 3.82 -4.12
N LYS A 221 16.61 3.05 -3.67
CA LYS A 221 15.43 2.72 -4.48
C LYS A 221 14.41 3.83 -4.33
N ILE A 222 14.01 4.46 -5.44
CA ILE A 222 12.89 5.42 -5.50
C ILE A 222 11.69 4.79 -6.21
N ASN A 223 10.46 5.28 -5.97
CA ASN A 223 9.25 4.80 -6.64
C ASN A 223 8.91 5.65 -7.87
N LEU A 224 9.31 5.19 -9.05
CA LEU A 224 8.99 5.85 -10.32
C LEU A 224 8.01 5.03 -11.15
N VAL A 225 7.06 4.37 -10.49
CA VAL A 225 6.10 3.49 -11.18
C VAL A 225 5.47 4.17 -12.40
N GLY A 226 5.16 5.47 -12.34
CA GLY A 226 4.66 6.36 -13.40
C GLY A 226 5.50 6.35 -14.69
N CYS A 227 6.73 5.85 -14.59
CA CYS A 227 7.75 5.81 -15.61
C CYS A 227 8.20 4.38 -15.94
N ILE A 228 7.42 3.34 -15.59
CA ILE A 228 7.77 1.95 -15.90
C ILE A 228 8.01 1.75 -17.40
N ASP A 229 8.99 0.93 -17.76
CA ASP A 229 9.29 0.62 -19.15
C ASP A 229 8.73 -0.75 -19.54
N ASP A 230 7.41 -0.83 -19.71
CA ASP A 230 6.68 -2.08 -19.96
C ASP A 230 6.01 -2.14 -21.35
N GLY A 231 6.37 -1.21 -22.25
CA GLY A 231 5.86 -1.19 -23.62
C GLY A 231 4.49 -0.54 -23.80
N GLY A 232 3.93 0.15 -22.81
CA GLY A 232 2.76 1.01 -23.06
C GLY A 232 2.10 1.67 -21.86
N TRP A 233 2.40 1.25 -20.62
CA TRP A 233 1.88 1.92 -19.44
C TRP A 233 2.74 3.15 -19.11
N GLY A 234 4.06 3.09 -19.30
CA GLY A 234 5.02 4.14 -18.91
C GLY A 234 4.69 5.54 -19.41
N GLY A 235 4.90 6.55 -18.56
CA GLY A 235 4.69 7.96 -18.90
C GLY A 235 5.83 8.63 -19.67
N VAL A 236 6.98 7.96 -19.81
CA VAL A 236 8.21 8.51 -20.37
C VAL A 236 8.37 8.07 -21.82
N ASP A 237 8.63 9.02 -22.72
CA ASP A 237 9.01 8.71 -24.09
C ASP A 237 10.46 8.17 -24.11
N PRO A 238 10.69 6.90 -24.48
CA PRO A 238 12.04 6.32 -24.42
C PRO A 238 13.02 6.89 -25.45
N SER A 239 12.54 7.65 -26.44
CA SER A 239 13.40 8.28 -27.45
C SER A 239 13.92 9.64 -27.01
N THR A 240 13.14 10.37 -26.21
CA THR A 240 13.50 11.71 -25.71
C THR A 240 13.81 11.74 -24.21
N TYR A 241 13.42 10.72 -23.46
CA TYR A 241 13.44 10.64 -21.98
C TYR A 241 12.59 11.69 -21.27
N ASN A 242 11.72 12.39 -21.99
CA ASN A 242 10.79 13.31 -21.38
C ASN A 242 9.59 12.54 -20.80
N LEU A 243 9.18 12.93 -19.59
CA LEU A 243 7.86 12.56 -19.08
C LEU A 243 6.81 13.28 -19.94
N VAL A 244 6.01 12.53 -20.69
CA VAL A 244 5.06 13.06 -21.71
C VAL A 244 3.62 12.70 -21.39
N THR A 245 3.38 11.63 -20.64
CA THR A 245 2.08 11.27 -20.10
C THR A 245 2.23 10.92 -18.62
N LYS A 246 1.11 10.74 -17.90
CA LYS A 246 1.15 10.45 -16.46
C LYS A 246 1.91 11.51 -15.66
N LEU A 247 1.83 12.76 -16.13
CA LEU A 247 2.55 13.90 -15.59
C LEU A 247 2.29 14.03 -14.09
N ASP A 248 1.03 13.91 -13.66
CA ASP A 248 0.66 14.02 -12.25
C ASP A 248 0.57 12.67 -11.51
N TYR A 249 1.08 11.58 -12.10
CA TYR A 249 1.05 10.28 -11.45
C TYR A 249 1.98 10.28 -10.22
N MET A 250 1.60 9.49 -9.21
CA MET A 250 2.19 9.45 -7.87
C MET A 250 3.61 8.85 -7.80
N ASN A 251 4.59 9.52 -8.41
CA ASN A 251 6.01 9.19 -8.34
C ASN A 251 6.67 9.80 -7.11
N THR A 252 7.86 9.30 -6.74
CA THR A 252 8.71 9.94 -5.73
C THR A 252 9.10 11.34 -6.21
N SER A 253 8.89 12.34 -5.38
CA SER A 253 9.18 13.74 -5.73
C SER A 253 10.67 13.97 -6.01
N PRO A 254 11.03 14.66 -7.12
CA PRO A 254 12.44 14.98 -7.38
C PRO A 254 13.02 15.91 -6.32
N GLN A 255 12.21 16.76 -5.67
CA GLN A 255 12.61 17.60 -4.55
C GLN A 255 12.98 16.77 -3.31
N VAL A 256 12.22 15.69 -3.03
CA VAL A 256 12.54 14.75 -1.94
C VAL A 256 13.80 13.95 -2.26
N VAL A 257 13.98 13.56 -3.52
CA VAL A 257 15.22 12.92 -4.00
C VAL A 257 16.42 13.85 -3.80
N LEU A 258 16.32 15.10 -4.23
CA LEU A 258 17.38 16.09 -4.07
C LEU A 258 17.71 16.35 -2.59
N ALA A 259 16.69 16.45 -1.73
CA ALA A 259 16.88 16.62 -0.29
C ALA A 259 17.66 15.44 0.34
N LEU A 260 17.37 14.20 -0.08
CA LEU A 260 18.12 13.03 0.38
C LEU A 260 19.56 13.04 -0.16
N LEU A 261 19.78 13.40 -1.43
CA LEU A 261 21.13 13.50 -1.99
C LEU A 261 21.97 14.55 -1.25
N ARG A 262 21.40 15.72 -0.91
CA ARG A 262 22.06 16.72 -0.06
C ARG A 262 22.46 16.17 1.30
N GLN A 263 21.60 15.35 1.93
CA GLN A 263 21.95 14.69 3.19
C GLN A 263 23.12 13.72 3.02
N LEU A 264 23.08 12.85 2.02
CA LEU A 264 24.14 11.86 1.80
C LEU A 264 25.48 12.51 1.41
N VAL A 265 25.47 13.47 0.49
CA VAL A 265 26.70 14.09 -0.03
C VAL A 265 27.23 15.14 0.95
N ASN A 266 26.40 16.09 1.39
CA ASN A 266 26.88 17.26 2.13
C ASN A 266 26.98 17.02 3.64
N VAL A 267 26.24 16.06 4.21
CA VAL A 267 26.27 15.76 5.65
C VAL A 267 27.07 14.50 5.95
N VAL A 268 26.77 13.39 5.27
CA VAL A 268 27.49 12.12 5.49
C VAL A 268 28.87 12.12 4.83
N GLY A 269 29.05 12.91 3.76
CA GLY A 269 30.32 12.97 3.02
C GLY A 269 30.49 11.81 2.03
N VAL A 270 29.39 11.23 1.55
CA VAL A 270 29.43 10.15 0.55
C VAL A 270 29.83 10.74 -0.79
N ASN A 271 30.81 10.14 -1.46
CA ASN A 271 31.16 10.56 -2.81
C ASN A 271 29.96 10.30 -3.75
N GLN A 272 29.64 11.26 -4.61
CA GLN A 272 28.53 11.15 -5.55
C GLN A 272 28.58 9.85 -6.38
N ALA A 273 29.77 9.48 -6.87
CA ALA A 273 29.98 8.25 -7.65
C ALA A 273 29.75 6.94 -6.87
N ASP A 274 29.71 6.99 -5.54
CA ASP A 274 29.38 5.86 -4.67
C ASP A 274 27.87 5.77 -4.36
N ILE A 275 27.07 6.72 -4.86
CA ILE A 275 25.61 6.73 -4.76
C ILE A 275 25.00 6.25 -6.08
N SER A 276 24.14 5.24 -5.99
CA SER A 276 23.26 4.83 -7.10
C SER A 276 21.80 5.02 -6.71
N ILE A 277 21.02 5.72 -7.51
CA ILE A 277 19.62 6.06 -7.19
C ILE A 277 18.71 5.87 -8.39
N GLY A 278 17.58 5.18 -8.21
CA GLY A 278 16.63 4.97 -9.30
C GLY A 278 15.58 3.90 -9.02
N ASP A 279 14.87 3.50 -10.07
CA ASP A 279 13.92 2.39 -10.05
C ASP A 279 14.31 1.39 -11.16
N PRO A 280 14.69 0.13 -10.83
CA PRO A 280 15.27 -0.82 -11.78
C PRO A 280 14.45 -1.14 -13.03
N VAL A 281 13.14 -0.90 -12.98
CA VAL A 281 12.18 -1.24 -14.05
C VAL A 281 11.58 0.00 -14.72
N CYS A 282 12.05 1.19 -14.35
CA CYS A 282 11.52 2.45 -14.87
C CYS A 282 12.60 3.23 -15.63
N LEU A 283 12.15 4.18 -16.44
CA LEU A 283 13.01 5.22 -17.00
C LEU A 283 13.14 6.37 -16.01
N PHE A 284 14.31 6.98 -15.93
CA PHE A 284 14.56 8.16 -15.10
C PHE A 284 14.37 9.42 -15.96
N PRO A 285 13.21 10.11 -15.87
CA PRO A 285 12.85 11.17 -16.81
C PRO A 285 13.76 12.40 -16.69
N ASN A 286 13.94 13.13 -17.79
CA ASN A 286 14.76 14.34 -17.85
C ASN A 286 14.36 15.37 -16.80
N GLN A 287 13.06 15.62 -16.63
CA GLN A 287 12.55 16.60 -15.66
C GLN A 287 13.01 16.31 -14.22
N TYR A 288 13.27 15.05 -13.88
CA TYR A 288 13.70 14.63 -12.55
C TYR A 288 15.23 14.58 -12.48
N HIS A 289 15.85 14.02 -13.52
CA HIS A 289 17.29 13.91 -13.62
C HIS A 289 17.96 15.29 -13.62
N ASP A 290 17.46 16.23 -14.42
CA ASP A 290 18.08 17.54 -14.59
C ASP A 290 18.03 18.35 -13.30
N MET A 291 16.97 18.18 -12.49
CA MET A 291 16.88 18.78 -11.16
C MET A 291 17.97 18.26 -10.21
N CYS A 292 18.23 16.95 -10.23
CA CYS A 292 19.18 16.32 -9.31
C CYS A 292 20.63 16.49 -9.79
N SER A 293 20.88 16.23 -11.08
CA SER A 293 22.21 16.28 -11.70
C SER A 293 22.78 17.69 -11.83
N ALA A 294 21.94 18.73 -11.75
CA ALA A 294 22.43 20.11 -11.66
C ALA A 294 23.29 20.35 -10.41
N GLU A 295 23.04 19.64 -9.31
CA GLU A 295 23.85 19.72 -8.08
C GLU A 295 24.76 18.49 -7.92
N PHE A 296 24.29 17.32 -8.34
CA PHE A 296 24.99 16.05 -8.15
C PHE A 296 25.17 15.29 -9.49
N PRO A 297 26.01 15.78 -10.40
CA PRO A 297 26.18 15.20 -11.74
C PRO A 297 26.86 13.83 -11.74
N ASP A 298 27.66 13.51 -10.71
CA ASP A 298 28.44 12.27 -10.65
C ASP A 298 27.67 11.12 -9.96
N VAL A 299 26.44 11.36 -9.52
CA VAL A 299 25.54 10.32 -8.99
C VAL A 299 25.12 9.36 -10.10
N ARG A 300 25.07 8.06 -9.79
CA ARG A 300 24.61 7.04 -10.72
C ARG A 300 23.08 6.98 -10.75
N TYR A 301 22.45 7.81 -11.57
CA TYR A 301 21.01 7.79 -11.80
C TYR A 301 20.62 6.52 -12.57
N MET A 302 20.11 5.52 -11.87
CA MET A 302 19.81 4.21 -12.40
C MET A 302 18.46 4.18 -13.14
N ASP A 303 18.43 3.48 -14.26
CA ASP A 303 17.20 3.21 -14.99
C ASP A 303 17.27 1.90 -15.81
N HIS A 304 16.14 1.50 -16.39
CA HIS A 304 16.06 0.25 -17.15
C HIS A 304 16.87 0.25 -18.46
N ARG A 305 16.98 1.39 -19.14
CA ARG A 305 17.51 1.46 -20.52
C ARG A 305 18.89 2.10 -20.64
N GLY A 306 19.30 2.97 -19.72
CA GLY A 306 20.61 3.64 -19.72
C GLY A 306 20.61 5.07 -20.26
N GLY A 307 19.46 5.75 -20.33
CA GLY A 307 19.38 7.09 -20.91
C GLY A 307 19.38 7.10 -22.44
N ILE A 308 19.72 8.26 -22.99
CA ILE A 308 19.96 8.52 -24.41
C ILE A 308 21.30 9.24 -24.60
N THR A 309 21.80 9.24 -25.84
CA THR A 309 22.97 10.06 -26.20
C THR A 309 22.72 11.53 -25.83
N GLY A 310 23.67 12.14 -25.11
CA GLY A 310 23.56 13.53 -24.62
C GLY A 310 22.90 13.66 -23.24
N HIS A 311 22.08 12.69 -22.82
CA HIS A 311 21.50 12.61 -21.48
C HIS A 311 21.58 11.15 -20.96
N PRO A 312 22.79 10.65 -20.65
CA PRO A 312 22.99 9.26 -20.24
C PRO A 312 22.44 9.01 -18.84
N ARG A 313 22.06 7.76 -18.57
CA ARG A 313 21.74 7.23 -17.24
C ARG A 313 22.56 5.97 -16.99
N THR A 314 22.57 5.50 -15.76
CA THR A 314 23.23 4.25 -15.40
C THR A 314 22.28 3.08 -15.68
N LYS A 315 22.52 2.36 -16.77
CA LYS A 315 21.72 1.18 -17.11
C LYS A 315 21.84 0.12 -16.03
N VAL A 316 20.70 -0.32 -15.51
CA VAL A 316 20.64 -1.43 -14.55
C VAL A 316 21.18 -2.71 -15.19
N GLN A 317 22.10 -3.38 -14.49
CA GLN A 317 22.68 -4.66 -14.88
C GLN A 317 22.32 -5.75 -13.87
N PRO A 318 22.19 -7.01 -14.30
CA PRO A 318 22.07 -8.13 -13.38
C PRO A 318 23.36 -8.32 -12.58
N SER A 319 23.25 -8.74 -11.33
CA SER A 319 24.39 -9.25 -10.55
C SER A 319 24.50 -10.77 -10.67
N THR A 320 25.54 -11.35 -10.06
CA THR A 320 25.64 -12.79 -9.79
C THR A 320 25.13 -13.17 -8.39
N THR A 321 24.60 -12.21 -7.62
CA THR A 321 24.06 -12.45 -6.28
C THR A 321 22.62 -12.96 -6.38
N PRO A 322 22.35 -14.21 -5.96
CA PRO A 322 21.04 -14.81 -6.10
C PRO A 322 20.00 -14.13 -5.18
N PHE A 323 18.79 -14.00 -5.68
CA PHE A 323 17.61 -13.63 -4.91
C PHE A 323 16.92 -14.90 -4.40
N TYR A 324 16.57 -14.93 -3.11
CA TYR A 324 15.94 -16.09 -2.49
C TYR A 324 14.47 -15.81 -2.17
N TRP A 325 13.59 -16.50 -2.90
CA TRP A 325 12.16 -16.52 -2.61
C TRP A 325 11.85 -17.28 -1.31
N SER A 326 10.74 -16.90 -0.65
CA SER A 326 10.26 -17.58 0.56
C SER A 326 9.76 -19.00 0.28
N ASP A 327 9.12 -19.19 -0.87
CA ASP A 327 8.88 -20.51 -1.46
C ASP A 327 10.12 -20.81 -2.29
N ARG A 328 10.86 -21.88 -2.01
CA ARG A 328 12.15 -22.20 -2.66
C ARG A 328 11.95 -23.35 -3.66
N PRO A 329 11.27 -23.10 -4.80
CA PRO A 329 10.93 -24.17 -5.74
C PRO A 329 12.18 -24.77 -6.39
N THR A 330 12.15 -26.08 -6.60
CA THR A 330 13.20 -26.82 -7.32
C THR A 330 12.95 -26.78 -8.82
N GLY A 331 14.00 -26.66 -9.63
CA GLY A 331 13.91 -26.75 -11.10
C GLY A 331 13.45 -25.46 -11.80
N VAL A 332 13.45 -24.32 -11.10
CA VAL A 332 13.21 -23.01 -11.71
C VAL A 332 14.52 -22.24 -11.89
N THR A 333 14.56 -21.34 -12.86
CA THR A 333 15.68 -20.42 -13.05
C THR A 333 15.81 -19.51 -11.82
N PRO A 334 17.01 -19.43 -11.20
CA PRO A 334 17.26 -18.50 -10.11
C PRO A 334 17.16 -17.05 -10.56
N ASP A 335 16.53 -16.22 -9.74
CA ASP A 335 16.57 -14.76 -9.89
C ASP A 335 17.83 -14.18 -9.25
N TYR A 336 18.23 -13.01 -9.73
CA TYR A 336 19.39 -12.28 -9.22
C TYR A 336 19.01 -10.84 -8.92
N ILE A 337 19.57 -10.29 -7.85
CA ILE A 337 19.35 -8.87 -7.54
C ILE A 337 20.14 -7.98 -8.52
N PRO A 338 19.73 -6.72 -8.75
CA PRO A 338 20.50 -5.79 -9.58
C PRO A 338 21.93 -5.56 -9.05
N ALA A 339 22.89 -5.30 -9.93
CA ALA A 339 24.31 -5.11 -9.59
C ALA A 339 24.52 -4.04 -8.51
N HIS A 340 23.90 -2.86 -8.67
CA HIS A 340 24.01 -1.78 -7.69
C HIS A 340 23.42 -2.13 -6.32
N TYR A 341 22.47 -3.06 -6.24
CA TYR A 341 21.90 -3.52 -4.99
C TYR A 341 22.86 -4.52 -4.32
N ALA A 342 23.48 -5.39 -5.10
CA ALA A 342 24.48 -6.35 -4.61
C ALA A 342 25.77 -5.66 -4.13
N GLU A 343 26.17 -4.58 -4.79
CA GLU A 343 27.39 -3.84 -4.48
C GLU A 343 27.25 -2.86 -3.31
N ALA A 344 26.01 -2.54 -2.90
CA ALA A 344 25.76 -1.53 -1.88
C ALA A 344 26.12 -2.03 -0.48
N ALA A 345 26.85 -1.20 0.26
CA ALA A 345 27.04 -1.38 1.69
C ALA A 345 25.79 -0.97 2.47
N TYR A 346 25.03 0.00 1.94
CA TYR A 346 23.80 0.49 2.53
C TYR A 346 22.70 0.59 1.48
N PHE A 347 21.49 0.15 1.83
CA PHE A 347 20.32 0.24 0.98
C PHE A 347 19.26 1.14 1.62
N ILE A 348 18.79 2.14 0.89
CA ILE A 348 17.72 3.05 1.30
C ILE A 348 16.52 2.84 0.37
N ASN A 349 15.35 2.59 0.94
CA ASN A 349 14.10 2.56 0.18
C ASN A 349 13.31 3.84 0.41
N LEU A 350 13.35 4.75 -0.57
CA LEU A 350 12.57 5.98 -0.58
C LEU A 350 11.25 5.73 -1.35
N ALA A 351 10.28 5.17 -0.63
CA ALA A 351 9.03 4.69 -1.22
C ALA A 351 7.89 5.70 -1.12
N ASN A 352 6.97 5.63 -2.08
CA ASN A 352 5.65 6.25 -2.02
C ASN A 352 4.61 5.20 -1.61
N LEU A 353 3.84 5.48 -0.56
CA LEU A 353 2.71 4.66 -0.11
C LEU A 353 1.49 4.99 -0.97
N LYS A 354 0.85 3.99 -1.58
CA LYS A 354 -0.27 4.20 -2.52
C LYS A 354 -1.15 2.95 -2.65
N SER A 355 -2.47 3.10 -2.57
CA SER A 355 -3.36 1.94 -2.58
C SER A 355 -3.12 1.02 -3.79
N HIS A 356 -3.01 -0.28 -3.55
CA HIS A 356 -2.86 -1.29 -4.59
C HIS A 356 -3.94 -2.38 -4.49
N THR A 357 -4.62 -2.63 -5.61
CA THR A 357 -5.81 -3.51 -5.68
C THR A 357 -5.57 -4.94 -5.19
N VAL A 358 -4.34 -5.45 -5.30
CA VAL A 358 -3.97 -6.81 -4.89
C VAL A 358 -2.93 -6.90 -3.78
N ALA A 359 -2.26 -5.78 -3.46
CA ALA A 359 -1.14 -5.76 -2.51
C ALA A 359 -1.43 -4.91 -1.25
N GLY A 360 -2.58 -4.25 -1.21
CA GLY A 360 -3.00 -3.46 -0.06
C GLY A 360 -2.53 -2.01 -0.16
N VAL A 361 -1.47 -1.68 0.59
CA VAL A 361 -1.03 -0.29 0.85
C VAL A 361 -0.83 0.47 -0.40
#